data_AF-A0AAV7UGM9-F1
#
_entry.id   AF-A0AAV7UGM9-F1
#
_cell.length_a   1.000
_cell.length_b   1.000
_cell.length_c   1.000
_cell.angle_alpha   90.00
_cell.angle_beta   90.00
_cell.angle_gamma   90.00
#
_symmetry.space_group_name_H-M   'P 1'
#
loop_
_entity.id
_entity.type
_entity.pdbx_description
1 polymer ?
#
loop_
_entity_poly.entity_id
_entity_poly.type
_entity_poly.pdbx_seq_one_letter_code
_entity_poly.pdbx_strand_id
1 'polypeptide(L)'
;MEQYTTPVSLPQRPARSEVSGEVADEASSAGEPSRSELLAAIQGSRVALEGKRETVAVEVNLLRADLRKVSNKVKAADGTISELQSEVGTLRTQMAQATSTVGRLEAWQEDAEGRSEELGGASPSGPLAQEDRIGDHMVLGALQSPATGWRYSGKAQWRWCLLIRMSAQLRSRTWRQVGRLR
;
A
#
# COMPACT_ATOMS: atom_id res chain seq x y z
N MET A 1 -6.97 -7.22 31.05
CA MET A 1 -7.92 -6.53 30.15
C MET A 1 -9.26 -6.56 30.84
N GLU A 2 -9.51 -5.55 31.67
CA GLU A 2 -10.74 -5.44 32.45
C GLU A 2 -11.86 -4.92 31.54
N GLN A 3 -12.96 -5.68 31.49
CA GLN A 3 -14.14 -5.36 30.72
C GLN A 3 -14.98 -4.34 31.50
N TYR A 4 -14.95 -3.08 31.07
CA TYR A 4 -15.87 -2.06 31.54
C TYR A 4 -17.27 -2.34 30.97
N THR A 5 -18.14 -2.86 31.83
CA THR A 5 -19.58 -2.91 31.59
C THR A 5 -20.17 -1.57 32.01
N THR A 6 -20.50 -0.73 31.03
CA THR A 6 -21.27 0.49 31.25
C THR A 6 -22.75 0.14 31.49
N PRO A 7 -23.37 0.55 32.61
CA PRO A 7 -24.80 0.33 32.82
C PRO A 7 -25.62 1.24 31.90
N VAL A 8 -26.58 0.64 31.19
CA VAL A 8 -27.57 1.33 30.37
C VAL A 8 -28.58 2.02 31.29
N SER A 9 -28.57 3.35 31.30
CA SER A 9 -29.58 4.16 31.98
C SER A 9 -30.93 4.06 31.25
N LEU A 10 -31.92 3.44 31.89
CA LEU A 10 -33.31 3.45 31.42
C LEU A 10 -33.89 4.87 31.55
N PRO A 11 -34.64 5.37 30.56
CA PRO A 11 -35.32 6.66 30.67
C PRO A 11 -36.38 6.58 31.78
N GLN A 12 -36.29 7.50 32.74
CA GLN A 12 -37.28 7.63 33.80
C GLN A 12 -38.64 8.04 33.22
N ARG A 13 -39.65 7.24 33.55
CA ARG A 13 -41.06 7.49 33.21
C ARG A 13 -41.52 8.79 33.89
N PRO A 14 -42.03 9.79 33.15
CA PRO A 14 -42.52 11.01 33.77
C PRO A 14 -43.72 10.72 34.68
N ALA A 15 -43.72 11.37 35.85
CA ALA A 15 -44.76 11.28 36.85
C ALA A 15 -46.13 11.62 36.24
N ARG A 16 -47.09 10.72 36.42
CA ARG A 16 -48.47 10.85 35.97
C ARG A 16 -49.17 11.86 36.89
N SER A 17 -49.36 13.08 36.41
CA SER A 17 -50.27 14.04 37.05
C SER A 17 -51.70 13.51 36.94
N GLU A 18 -52.33 13.25 38.09
CA GLU A 18 -53.75 12.92 38.20
C GLU A 18 -54.58 14.13 37.78
N VAL A 19 -54.96 14.16 36.50
CA VAL A 19 -56.03 15.03 36.01
C VAL A 19 -57.33 14.32 36.30
N SER A 20 -57.95 14.69 37.42
CA SER A 20 -59.33 14.36 37.74
C SER A 20 -60.24 15.26 36.88
N GLY A 21 -60.43 14.85 35.63
CA GLY A 21 -61.32 15.51 34.67
C GLY A 21 -62.50 14.60 34.37
N GLU A 22 -63.66 15.02 34.86
CA GLU A 22 -65.03 14.75 34.38
C GLU A 22 -65.13 13.78 33.20
N VAL A 23 -65.56 12.55 33.47
CA VAL A 23 -65.97 11.58 32.45
C VAL A 23 -67.34 12.03 31.95
N ALA A 24 -67.36 12.95 30.99
CA ALA A 24 -68.51 13.13 30.14
C ALA A 24 -68.73 11.81 29.40
N ASP A 25 -69.90 11.20 29.62
CA ASP A 25 -70.43 10.08 28.85
C ASP A 25 -70.70 10.51 27.40
N GLU A 26 -69.65 10.83 26.65
CA GLU A 26 -69.63 10.77 25.19
C GLU A 26 -68.98 9.46 24.76
N ALA A 27 -69.51 8.33 25.26
CA ALA A 27 -69.44 7.08 24.51
C ALA A 27 -70.40 7.20 23.31
N SER A 28 -70.08 8.15 22.42
CA SER A 28 -70.70 8.33 21.12
C SER A 28 -70.46 7.06 20.32
N SER A 29 -71.44 6.15 20.35
CA SER A 29 -71.93 5.36 19.20
C SER A 29 -70.87 5.01 18.13
N ALA A 30 -69.70 4.52 18.54
CA ALA A 30 -68.79 3.84 17.64
C ALA A 30 -69.35 2.43 17.51
N GLY A 31 -70.29 2.26 16.60
CA GLY A 31 -70.88 0.95 16.31
C GLY A 31 -69.76 -0.06 16.12
N GLU A 32 -69.86 -1.21 16.80
CA GLU A 32 -68.86 -2.27 16.64
C GLU A 32 -68.72 -2.60 15.15
N PRO A 33 -67.47 -2.69 14.65
CA PRO A 33 -67.25 -2.91 13.24
C PRO A 33 -67.91 -4.22 12.83
N SER A 34 -68.66 -4.17 11.73
CA SER A 34 -69.32 -5.35 11.21
C SER A 34 -68.29 -6.43 10.89
N ARG A 35 -68.64 -7.71 11.01
CA ARG A 35 -67.76 -8.84 10.66
C ARG A 35 -67.14 -8.70 9.26
N SER A 36 -67.88 -8.13 8.31
CA SER A 36 -67.41 -7.82 6.95
C SER A 36 -66.29 -6.78 6.94
N GLU A 37 -66.37 -5.73 7.76
CA GLU A 37 -65.37 -4.67 7.87
C GLU A 37 -64.07 -5.21 8.48
N LEU A 38 -64.17 -6.05 9.51
CA LEU A 38 -63.00 -6.74 10.09
C LEU A 38 -62.30 -7.64 9.06
N LEU A 39 -63.06 -8.40 8.26
CA LEU A 39 -62.48 -9.24 7.21
C LEU A 39 -61.79 -8.41 6.12
N ALA A 40 -62.39 -7.30 5.71
CA ALA A 40 -61.78 -6.38 4.75
C ALA A 40 -60.48 -5.77 5.31
N ALA A 41 -60.46 -5.37 6.59
CA ALA A 41 -59.27 -4.85 7.26
C ALA A 41 -58.14 -5.89 7.35
N ILE A 42 -58.48 -7.15 7.67
CA ILE A 42 -57.52 -8.27 7.71
C ILE A 42 -56.94 -8.53 6.31
N GLN A 43 -57.78 -8.54 5.28
CA GLN A 43 -57.34 -8.73 3.89
C GLN A 43 -56.42 -7.60 3.43
N GLY A 44 -56.77 -6.33 3.71
CA GLY A 44 -55.91 -5.19 3.42
C GLY A 44 -54.57 -5.27 4.14
N SER A 45 -54.57 -5.63 5.43
CA SER A 45 -53.35 -5.83 6.22
C SER A 45 -52.47 -6.95 5.65
N ARG A 46 -53.08 -8.05 5.20
CA ARG A 46 -52.38 -9.16 4.56
C ARG A 46 -51.68 -8.73 3.28
N VAL A 47 -52.39 -8.04 2.38
CA VAL A 47 -51.80 -7.55 1.12
C VAL A 47 -50.65 -6.57 1.40
N ALA A 48 -50.81 -5.69 2.39
CA ALA A 48 -49.75 -4.76 2.79
C ALA A 48 -48.51 -5.50 3.34
N LEU A 49 -48.70 -6.55 4.14
CA LEU A 49 -47.61 -7.37 4.67
C LEU A 49 -46.92 -8.20 3.57
N GLU A 50 -47.67 -8.73 2.61
CA GLU A 50 -47.13 -9.42 1.44
C GLU A 50 -46.25 -8.47 0.60
N GLY A 51 -46.67 -7.23 0.39
CA GLY A 51 -45.86 -6.20 -0.27
C GLY A 51 -44.56 -5.90 0.49
N LYS A 52 -44.62 -5.72 1.82
CA LYS A 52 -43.41 -5.50 2.64
C LYS A 52 -42.46 -6.70 2.59
N ARG A 53 -43.01 -7.93 2.62
CA ARG A 53 -42.23 -9.16 2.51
C ARG A 53 -41.46 -9.22 1.18
N GLU A 54 -42.11 -8.85 0.08
CA GLU A 54 -41.46 -8.83 -1.23
C GLU A 54 -40.33 -7.80 -1.29
N THR A 55 -40.57 -6.57 -0.80
CA THR A 55 -39.52 -5.54 -0.71
C THR A 55 -38.32 -6.02 0.10
N VAL A 56 -38.55 -6.61 1.27
CA VAL A 56 -37.47 -7.16 2.12
C VAL A 56 -36.74 -8.30 1.40
N ALA A 57 -37.44 -9.15 0.65
CA ALA A 57 -36.80 -10.22 -0.11
C ALA A 57 -35.85 -9.67 -1.18
N VAL A 58 -36.25 -8.60 -1.88
CA VAL A 58 -35.40 -7.90 -2.85
C VAL A 58 -34.17 -7.30 -2.17
N GLU A 59 -34.34 -6.58 -1.05
CA GLU A 59 -33.24 -5.97 -0.31
C GLU A 59 -32.23 -7.00 0.20
N VAL A 60 -32.71 -8.13 0.75
CA VAL A 60 -31.85 -9.23 1.20
C VAL A 60 -31.03 -9.80 0.04
N ASN A 61 -31.62 -9.93 -1.15
CA ASN A 61 -30.89 -10.42 -2.33
C ASN A 61 -29.84 -9.41 -2.81
N LEU A 62 -30.14 -8.11 -2.75
CA LEU A 62 -29.18 -7.05 -3.08
C LEU A 62 -28.00 -7.07 -2.10
N LEU A 63 -28.28 -7.12 -0.79
CA LEU A 63 -27.25 -7.19 0.26
C LEU A 63 -26.38 -8.43 0.12
N ARG A 64 -26.96 -9.59 -0.22
CA ARG A 64 -26.19 -10.81 -0.52
C ARG A 64 -25.26 -10.63 -1.71
N ALA A 65 -25.71 -9.96 -2.77
CA ALA A 65 -24.88 -9.69 -3.94
C ALA A 65 -23.71 -8.76 -3.58
N ASP A 66 -23.98 -7.72 -2.80
CA ASP A 66 -22.94 -6.77 -2.37
C ASP A 66 -21.95 -7.40 -1.39
N LEU A 67 -22.41 -8.24 -0.47
CA LEU A 67 -21.53 -9.02 0.41
C LEU A 67 -20.58 -9.92 -0.38
N ARG A 68 -21.07 -10.57 -1.46
CA ARG A 68 -20.23 -11.38 -2.36
C ARG A 68 -19.17 -10.52 -3.06
N LYS A 69 -19.53 -9.32 -3.55
CA LYS A 69 -18.57 -8.39 -4.16
C LYS A 69 -17.49 -7.97 -3.17
N VAL A 70 -17.88 -7.61 -1.95
CA VAL A 70 -16.93 -7.22 -0.89
C VAL A 70 -16.01 -8.39 -0.53
N SER A 71 -16.55 -9.59 -0.34
CA SER A 71 -15.76 -10.78 -0.04
C SER A 71 -14.71 -11.06 -1.12
N ASN A 72 -15.07 -10.93 -2.41
CA ASN A 72 -14.12 -11.11 -3.51
C ASN A 72 -13.02 -10.04 -3.50
N LYS A 73 -13.35 -8.78 -3.18
CA LYS A 73 -12.37 -7.70 -3.06
C LYS A 73 -11.39 -7.96 -1.91
N VAL A 74 -11.88 -8.44 -0.77
CA VAL A 74 -11.03 -8.80 0.38
C VAL A 74 -10.06 -9.92 0.00
N LYS A 75 -10.55 -11.01 -0.63
CA LYS A 75 -9.68 -12.10 -1.10
C LYS A 75 -8.60 -11.63 -2.08
N ALA A 76 -8.95 -10.71 -2.99
CA ALA A 76 -7.98 -10.15 -3.92
C ALA A 76 -6.90 -9.32 -3.18
N ALA A 77 -7.31 -8.52 -2.20
CA ALA A 77 -6.39 -7.73 -1.37
C ALA A 77 -5.46 -8.63 -0.54
N ASP A 78 -5.98 -9.71 0.05
CA ASP A 78 -5.17 -10.69 0.79
C ASP A 78 -4.10 -11.34 -0.11
N GLY A 79 -4.46 -11.64 -1.36
CA GLY A 79 -3.52 -12.12 -2.37
C GLY A 79 -2.40 -11.11 -2.64
N THR A 80 -2.75 -9.84 -2.86
CA THR A 80 -1.76 -8.76 -3.07
C THR A 80 -0.86 -8.55 -1.86
N ILE A 81 -1.40 -8.60 -0.64
CA ILE A 81 -0.61 -8.48 0.60
C ILE A 81 0.40 -9.63 0.70
N SER A 82 -0.02 -10.85 0.39
CA SER A 82 0.85 -12.03 0.43
C SER A 82 2.02 -11.91 -0.57
N GLU A 83 1.74 -11.42 -1.77
CA GLU A 83 2.76 -11.17 -2.80
C GLU A 83 3.76 -10.10 -2.34
N LEU A 84 3.27 -8.96 -1.83
CA LEU A 84 4.13 -7.89 -1.30
C LEU A 84 4.99 -8.35 -0.12
N GLN A 85 4.46 -9.19 0.77
CA GLN A 85 5.23 -9.75 1.88
C GLN A 85 6.38 -10.63 1.38
N SER A 86 6.15 -11.42 0.34
CA SER A 86 7.20 -12.23 -0.31
C SER A 86 8.27 -11.36 -0.98
N GLU A 87 7.87 -10.30 -1.68
CA GLU A 87 8.79 -9.34 -2.29
C GLU A 87 9.66 -8.65 -1.24
N VAL A 88 9.05 -8.19 -0.13
CA VAL A 88 9.79 -7.59 0.99
C VAL A 88 10.78 -8.57 1.60
N GLY A 89 10.42 -9.84 1.76
CA GLY A 89 11.34 -10.89 2.23
C GLY A 89 12.54 -11.08 1.30
N THR A 90 12.28 -11.08 -0.01
CA THR A 90 13.33 -11.17 -1.04
C THR A 90 14.26 -9.96 -1.00
N LEU A 91 13.70 -8.74 -0.93
CA LEU A 91 14.48 -7.50 -0.87
C LEU A 91 15.34 -7.43 0.40
N ARG A 92 14.82 -7.88 1.56
CA ARG A 92 15.61 -7.96 2.80
C ARG A 92 16.83 -8.87 2.65
N THR A 93 16.64 -10.01 1.99
CA THR A 93 17.73 -10.97 1.73
C THR A 93 18.79 -10.37 0.80
N GLN A 94 18.35 -9.73 -0.28
CA GLN A 94 19.25 -9.05 -1.22
C GLN A 94 20.02 -7.91 -0.55
N MET A 95 19.37 -7.14 0.32
CA MET A 95 20.01 -6.06 1.08
C MET A 95 21.08 -6.62 2.01
N ALA A 96 20.81 -7.69 2.75
CA ALA A 96 21.80 -8.34 3.62
C ALA A 96 23.03 -8.84 2.84
N GLN A 97 22.81 -9.43 1.66
CA GLN A 97 23.90 -9.85 0.78
C GLN A 97 24.73 -8.68 0.26
N ALA A 98 24.07 -7.57 -0.10
CA ALA A 98 24.74 -6.35 -0.54
C ALA A 98 25.59 -5.75 0.59
N THR A 99 25.03 -5.62 1.80
CA THR A 99 25.76 -5.14 2.98
C THR A 99 26.98 -6.00 3.29
N SER A 100 26.84 -7.34 3.25
CA SER A 100 27.99 -8.24 3.43
C SER A 100 29.06 -8.05 2.34
N THR A 101 28.64 -7.84 1.09
CA THR A 101 29.58 -7.61 -0.02
C THR A 101 30.33 -6.29 0.15
N VAL A 102 29.64 -5.23 0.56
CA VAL A 102 30.27 -3.93 0.87
C VAL A 102 31.29 -4.08 2.00
N GLY A 103 30.92 -4.71 3.11
CA GLY A 103 31.85 -4.91 4.23
C GLY A 103 33.09 -5.73 3.86
N ARG A 104 32.96 -6.72 2.97
CA ARG A 104 34.15 -7.39 2.41
C ARG A 104 34.99 -6.45 1.57
N LEU A 105 34.39 -5.66 0.68
CA LEU A 105 35.15 -4.74 -0.17
C LEU A 105 35.90 -3.69 0.66
N GLU A 106 35.29 -3.17 1.73
CA GLU A 106 35.92 -2.26 2.68
C GLU A 106 37.14 -2.92 3.36
N ALA A 107 37.02 -4.16 3.83
CA ALA A 107 38.15 -4.90 4.40
C ALA A 107 39.28 -5.16 3.38
N TRP A 108 38.92 -5.48 2.13
CA TRP A 108 39.90 -5.64 1.05
C TRP A 108 40.62 -4.33 0.71
N GLN A 109 39.93 -3.19 0.81
CA GLN A 109 40.51 -1.88 0.60
C GLN A 109 41.51 -1.54 1.70
N GLU A 110 41.16 -1.75 2.97
CA GLU A 110 42.05 -1.52 4.11
C GLU A 110 43.32 -2.39 4.04
N ASP A 111 43.19 -3.68 3.69
CA ASP A 111 44.33 -4.58 3.47
C ASP A 111 45.23 -4.12 2.30
N ALA A 112 44.63 -3.61 1.22
CA ALA A 112 45.39 -3.07 0.10
C ALA A 112 46.13 -1.77 0.44
N GLU A 113 45.51 -0.89 1.22
CA GLU A 113 46.11 0.35 1.72
C GLU A 113 47.28 0.05 2.66
N GLY A 114 47.11 -0.88 3.61
CA GLY A 114 48.17 -1.31 4.52
C GLY A 114 49.40 -1.89 3.79
N ARG A 115 49.19 -2.73 2.77
CA ARG A 115 50.29 -3.22 1.92
C ARG A 115 51.01 -2.11 1.15
N SER A 116 50.28 -1.10 0.70
CA SER A 116 50.87 0.04 -0.01
C SER A 116 51.75 0.88 0.91
N GLU A 117 51.36 1.08 2.17
CA GLU A 117 52.18 1.77 3.17
C GLU A 117 53.45 0.99 3.52
N GLU A 118 53.35 -0.34 3.65
CA GLU A 118 54.49 -1.21 3.93
C GLU A 118 55.55 -1.17 2.80
N LEU A 119 55.09 -1.16 1.54
CA LEU A 119 55.97 -1.01 0.37
C LEU A 119 56.50 0.43 0.21
N GLY A 120 55.74 1.45 0.61
CA GLY A 120 56.16 2.85 0.58
C GLY A 120 57.16 3.23 1.67
N GLY A 121 57.09 2.59 2.84
CA GLY A 121 58.05 2.75 3.94
C GLY A 121 59.41 2.08 3.70
N ALA A 122 59.47 1.13 2.77
CA ALA A 122 60.70 0.45 2.35
C ALA A 122 61.50 1.23 1.28
N SER A 123 61.44 2.56 1.29
CA SER A 123 62.33 3.39 0.47
C SER A 123 63.74 3.36 1.08
N PRO A 124 64.75 2.74 0.42
CA PRO A 124 66.11 2.72 0.94
C PRO A 124 66.64 4.16 0.92
N SER A 125 66.66 4.77 2.10
CA SER A 125 67.31 6.04 2.36
C SER A 125 68.83 5.83 2.32
N GLY A 126 69.38 5.64 1.12
CA GLY A 126 70.81 5.64 0.84
C GLY A 126 71.23 7.02 0.31
N PRO A 127 72.37 7.58 0.74
CA PRO A 127 72.76 8.94 0.40
C PRO A 127 73.20 9.06 -1.07
N LEU A 128 72.63 10.05 -1.74
CA LEU A 128 73.16 10.85 -2.86
C LEU A 128 74.38 10.29 -3.61
N ALA A 129 74.15 9.78 -4.82
CA ALA A 129 75.08 9.88 -5.94
C ALA A 129 74.27 10.42 -7.13
N GLN A 130 74.24 11.74 -7.27
CA GLN A 130 75.08 12.48 -8.22
C GLN A 130 74.48 12.43 -9.63
N GLU A 131 73.93 13.58 -9.99
CA GLU A 131 73.42 13.93 -11.31
C GLU A 131 74.42 13.51 -12.41
N ASP A 132 73.91 12.82 -13.42
CA ASP A 132 74.35 13.12 -14.76
C ASP A 132 73.14 13.24 -15.68
N ARG A 133 73.09 14.40 -16.33
CA ARG A 133 72.10 14.77 -17.32
C ARG A 133 72.31 13.85 -18.52
N ILE A 134 71.23 13.39 -19.15
CA ILE A 134 71.02 13.34 -20.60
C ILE A 134 69.69 12.64 -20.86
N GLY A 135 68.83 13.31 -21.61
CA GLY A 135 67.76 12.67 -22.36
C GLY A 135 66.39 13.14 -21.96
N ASP A 136 65.91 14.17 -22.64
CA ASP A 136 64.50 14.36 -22.89
C ASP A 136 63.88 13.05 -23.41
N HIS A 137 63.18 12.31 -22.56
CA HIS A 137 62.22 11.31 -23.01
C HIS A 137 60.85 11.99 -22.95
N MET A 138 60.38 12.41 -24.12
CA MET A 138 59.00 12.81 -24.33
C MET A 138 58.07 11.82 -23.64
N VAL A 139 57.25 12.36 -22.73
CA VAL A 139 56.04 11.74 -22.23
C VAL A 139 55.11 11.50 -23.43
N LEU A 140 55.14 10.29 -23.97
CA LEU A 140 54.19 9.78 -24.96
C LEU A 140 53.23 8.82 -24.26
N GLY A 141 51.95 9.20 -24.15
CA GLY A 141 50.92 8.28 -23.67
C GLY A 141 49.59 8.85 -23.21
N ALA A 142 49.36 10.17 -23.19
CA ALA A 142 48.00 10.71 -23.11
C ALA A 142 47.44 10.87 -24.53
N LEU A 143 46.66 9.87 -25.00
CA LEU A 143 45.82 10.06 -26.18
C LEU A 143 44.62 10.94 -25.80
N GLN A 144 44.81 12.25 -25.89
CA GLN A 144 43.72 13.20 -26.04
C GLN A 144 43.49 13.39 -27.54
N SER A 145 42.42 12.80 -28.08
CA SER A 145 41.99 13.01 -29.47
C SER A 145 40.79 13.97 -29.50
N PRO A 146 40.88 15.11 -30.20
CA PRO A 146 39.81 16.09 -30.31
C PRO A 146 38.94 15.82 -31.54
N ALA A 147 38.27 14.67 -31.60
CA ALA A 147 37.20 14.44 -32.57
C ALA A 147 36.44 13.15 -32.22
N THR A 148 35.18 13.31 -31.82
CA THR A 148 34.10 12.31 -31.89
C THR A 148 34.42 10.86 -31.50
N GLY A 149 33.89 10.43 -30.36
CA GLY A 149 33.50 9.03 -30.16
C GLY A 149 34.03 8.41 -28.88
N TRP A 150 33.26 8.55 -27.80
CA TRP A 150 33.46 7.73 -26.61
C TRP A 150 33.20 6.26 -26.95
N ARG A 151 34.25 5.44 -26.94
CA ARG A 151 34.12 3.98 -26.85
C ARG A 151 34.27 3.56 -25.40
N TYR A 152 33.15 3.39 -24.73
CA TYR A 152 33.10 2.80 -23.39
C TYR A 152 33.16 1.26 -23.50
N SER A 153 34.14 0.68 -22.82
CA SER A 153 34.41 -0.75 -22.75
C SER A 153 33.31 -1.52 -22.01
N GLY A 154 33.00 -2.71 -22.52
CA GLY A 154 31.79 -3.47 -22.23
C GLY A 154 31.77 -4.11 -20.86
N LYS A 155 30.68 -3.86 -20.12
CA LYS A 155 29.93 -4.75 -19.19
C LYS A 155 28.89 -3.97 -18.38
N ALA A 156 29.03 -2.65 -18.25
CA ALA A 156 28.07 -1.78 -17.56
C ALA A 156 26.81 -1.41 -18.38
N GLN A 157 26.77 -1.76 -19.67
CA GLN A 157 25.82 -1.22 -20.64
C GLN A 157 24.38 -1.75 -20.49
N TRP A 158 24.20 -3.01 -20.13
CA TRP A 158 22.85 -3.59 -20.10
C TRP A 158 22.01 -3.04 -18.95
N ARG A 159 22.59 -2.82 -17.77
CA ARG A 159 21.83 -2.36 -16.59
C ARG A 159 21.36 -0.91 -16.74
N TRP A 160 22.21 -0.04 -17.27
CA TRP A 160 21.83 1.36 -17.52
C TRP A 160 20.83 1.50 -18.66
N CYS A 161 20.99 0.75 -19.75
CA CYS A 161 19.98 0.72 -20.82
C CYS A 161 18.63 0.13 -20.34
N LEU A 162 18.64 -0.88 -19.46
CA LEU A 162 17.41 -1.42 -18.88
C LEU A 162 16.71 -0.42 -17.96
N LEU A 163 17.47 0.30 -17.13
CA LEU A 163 16.94 1.33 -16.23
C LEU A 163 16.32 2.50 -17.02
N ILE A 164 16.97 2.95 -18.09
CA ILE A 164 16.44 4.00 -18.96
C ILE A 164 15.18 3.52 -19.71
N ARG A 165 15.17 2.26 -20.18
CA ARG A 165 14.01 1.68 -20.87
C ARG A 165 12.82 1.46 -19.93
N MET A 166 13.06 1.01 -18.70
CA MET A 166 12.01 0.84 -17.69
C MET A 166 11.45 2.19 -17.23
N SER A 167 12.28 3.21 -17.03
CA SER A 167 11.83 4.55 -16.65
C SER A 167 11.02 5.24 -17.77
N ALA A 168 11.34 4.98 -19.05
CA ALA A 168 10.51 5.39 -20.18
C ALA A 168 9.15 4.65 -20.22
N GLN A 169 9.12 3.35 -19.93
CA GLN A 169 7.87 2.58 -19.87
C GLN A 169 6.97 3.00 -18.70
N LEU A 170 7.53 3.28 -17.51
CA LEU A 170 6.75 3.78 -16.37
C LEU A 170 6.13 5.15 -16.67
N ARG A 171 6.86 6.08 -17.29
CA ARG A 171 6.29 7.39 -17.70
C ARG A 171 5.18 7.23 -18.75
N SER A 172 5.28 6.27 -19.68
CA SER A 172 4.22 6.05 -20.67
C SER A 172 2.92 5.45 -20.11
N ARG A 173 2.99 4.80 -18.94
CA ARG A 173 1.83 4.20 -18.26
C ARG A 173 1.09 5.21 -17.39
N THR A 174 1.80 6.14 -16.75
CA THR A 174 1.18 7.19 -15.93
C THR A 174 0.41 8.20 -16.79
N TRP A 175 0.92 8.56 -17.97
CA TRP A 175 0.22 9.46 -18.89
C TRP A 175 -1.05 8.85 -19.50
N ARG A 176 -1.10 7.53 -19.69
CA ARG A 176 -2.31 6.82 -20.20
C ARG A 176 -3.43 6.67 -19.17
N GLN A 177 -3.15 6.82 -17.88
CA GLN A 177 -4.17 6.85 -16.83
C GLN A 177 -4.73 8.26 -16.61
N VAL A 178 -3.90 9.30 -16.70
CA VAL A 178 -4.34 10.69 -16.53
C VAL A 178 -5.18 11.19 -17.73
N GLY A 179 -4.88 10.72 -18.94
CA GLY A 179 -5.66 11.07 -20.14
C GLY A 179 -7.03 10.39 -20.27
N ARG A 180 -7.41 9.49 -19.34
CA ARG A 180 -8.70 8.77 -19.36
C ARG A 180 -9.70 9.27 -18.30
N LEU A 181 -9.31 10.31 -17.55
CA LEU A 181 -10.11 10.98 -16.51
C LEU A 181 -10.44 12.44 -16.89
N ARG A 182 -10.39 12.77 -18.19
CA ARG A 182 -10.93 14.02 -18.75
C ARG A 182 -12.02 13.70 -19.76
#